data_AF-A0A967TCY8-F1
#
_entry.id   AF-A0A967TCY8-F1
#
_cell.length_a   1.000
_cell.length_b   1.000
_cell.length_c   1.000
_cell.angle_alpha   90.00
_cell.angle_beta   90.00
_cell.angle_gamma   90.00
#
_symmetry.space_group_name_H-M   'P 1'
#
loop_
_entity.id
_entity.type
_entity.pdbx_description
1 polymer ?
#
loop_
_entity_poly.entity_id
_entity_poly.type
_entity_poly.pdbx_seq_one_letter_code
_entity_poly.pdbx_strand_id
1 'polypeptide(L)'
;PGSFDLANIAEQEIPGISLFMVLPGPVDGVEAFDMMMEAARALAQSLNAELLDESGSTLSIQRERYMREEIIQYQHSNLVA
;
A
#
# COMPACT_ATOMS: atom_id res chain seq x y z
N PRO A 1 3.51 -8.42 17.69
CA PRO A 1 2.31 -8.59 16.84
C PRO A 1 2.50 -7.73 15.57
N GLY A 2 2.15 -8.24 14.39
CA GLY A 2 2.45 -7.57 13.11
C GLY A 2 3.88 -7.81 12.58
N SER A 3 4.59 -8.81 13.11
CA SER A 3 5.90 -9.25 12.64
C SER A 3 5.80 -10.67 12.09
N PHE A 4 6.60 -10.99 11.07
CA PHE A 4 6.69 -12.34 10.53
C PHE A 4 7.80 -13.13 11.23
N ASP A 5 7.51 -14.37 11.63
CA ASP A 5 8.57 -15.32 11.99
C ASP A 5 9.04 -16.03 10.71
N LEU A 6 10.13 -15.52 10.14
CA LEU A 6 10.68 -15.97 8.86
C LEU A 6 11.19 -17.42 8.90
N ALA A 7 11.53 -17.95 10.08
CA ALA A 7 11.99 -19.34 10.19
C ALA A 7 10.84 -20.32 9.92
N ASN A 8 9.61 -19.94 10.26
CA ASN A 8 8.42 -20.80 10.17
C ASN A 8 7.33 -20.19 9.27
N ILE A 9 7.62 -19.16 8.47
CA ILE A 9 6.60 -18.42 7.70
C ILE A 9 5.86 -19.30 6.69
N ALA A 10 6.53 -20.33 6.16
CA ALA A 10 5.93 -21.27 5.21
C ALA A 10 4.78 -22.10 5.81
N GLU A 11 4.74 -22.23 7.13
CA GLU A 11 3.72 -22.98 7.88
C GLU A 11 2.65 -22.05 8.49
N GLN A 12 2.81 -20.73 8.34
CA GLN A 12 1.90 -19.75 8.92
C GLN A 12 0.75 -19.43 7.97
N GLU A 13 -0.47 -19.50 8.49
CA GLU A 13 -1.63 -18.90 7.85
C GLU A 13 -1.77 -17.45 8.33
N ILE A 14 -1.62 -16.52 7.40
CA ILE A 14 -1.73 -15.08 7.66
C ILE A 14 -2.95 -14.59 6.89
N PRO A 15 -4.05 -14.17 7.58
CA PRO A 15 -5.29 -13.80 6.91
C PRO A 15 -5.16 -12.60 5.96
N GLY A 16 -4.14 -11.77 6.16
CA GLY A 16 -3.85 -10.64 5.30
C GLY A 16 -2.64 -9.85 5.78
N ILE A 17 -2.16 -8.98 4.91
CA ILE A 17 -1.08 -8.04 5.18
C ILE A 17 -1.56 -6.63 4.84
N SER A 18 -1.11 -5.64 5.60
CA SER A 18 -1.39 -4.23 5.34
C SER A 18 -0.10 -3.55 4.88
N LEU A 19 -0.16 -2.88 3.74
CA LEU A 19 0.90 -2.02 3.25
C LEU A 19 0.54 -0.58 3.59
N PHE A 20 1.52 0.20 4.05
CA PHE A 20 1.34 1.60 4.38
C PHE A 20 2.59 2.39 4.02
N MET A 21 2.39 3.67 3.76
CA MET A 21 3.44 4.64 3.50
C MET A 21 3.24 5.85 4.41
N VAL A 22 4.33 6.52 4.77
CA VAL A 22 4.30 7.73 5.58
C VAL A 22 4.76 8.91 4.72
N LEU A 23 4.03 10.02 4.80
CA LEU A 23 4.35 11.26 4.10
C LEU A 23 4.57 12.40 5.12
N PRO A 24 5.57 13.29 4.91
CA PRO A 24 6.58 13.20 3.85
C PRO A 24 7.60 12.07 4.13
N GLY A 25 8.03 11.40 3.07
CA GLY A 25 9.07 10.38 3.12
C GLY A 25 10.35 10.82 2.39
N PRO A 26 11.40 9.98 2.36
CA PRO A 26 12.64 10.27 1.63
C PRO A 26 12.49 10.17 0.11
N VAL A 27 11.41 9.52 -0.37
CA VAL A 27 11.05 9.39 -1.78
C VAL A 27 9.84 10.29 -2.04
N ASP A 28 9.72 10.80 -3.27
CA ASP A 28 8.52 11.52 -3.71
C ASP A 28 7.26 10.69 -3.43
N GLY A 29 6.20 11.33 -2.94
CA GLY A 29 5.00 10.63 -2.48
C GLY A 29 4.28 9.88 -3.59
N VAL A 30 4.22 10.46 -4.80
CA VAL A 30 3.59 9.81 -5.95
C VAL A 30 4.42 8.62 -6.41
N GLU A 31 5.75 8.79 -6.48
CA GLU A 31 6.67 7.70 -6.82
C GLU A 31 6.58 6.55 -5.80
N ALA A 32 6.58 6.87 -4.50
CA ALA A 32 6.44 5.88 -3.44
C ALA A 32 5.10 5.14 -3.50
N PHE A 33 4.01 5.84 -3.83
CA PHE A 33 2.69 5.22 -4.02
C PHE A 33 2.66 4.27 -5.22
N ASP A 34 3.20 4.70 -6.36
CA ASP A 34 3.25 3.88 -7.57
C ASP A 34 4.05 2.58 -7.31
N MET A 35 5.21 2.68 -6.63
CA MET A 35 5.99 1.50 -6.20
C MET A 35 5.25 0.59 -5.21
N MET A 36 4.54 1.17 -4.24
CA MET A 36 3.74 0.40 -3.27
C MET A 36 2.62 -0.37 -3.99
N MET A 37 1.95 0.24 -4.96
CA MET A 37 0.90 -0.38 -5.74
C MET A 37 1.43 -1.52 -6.62
N GLU A 38 2.61 -1.36 -7.22
CA GLU A 38 3.27 -2.44 -7.95
C GLU A 38 3.58 -3.64 -7.04
N ALA A 39 4.15 -3.40 -5.86
CA ALA A 39 4.45 -4.45 -4.88
C ALA A 39 3.17 -5.14 -4.39
N ALA A 40 2.12 -4.37 -4.08
CA ALA A 40 0.83 -4.89 -3.65
C ALA A 40 0.23 -5.84 -4.70
N ARG A 41 0.21 -5.44 -5.98
CA ARG A 41 -0.30 -6.26 -7.08
C ARG A 41 0.51 -7.53 -7.28
N ALA A 42 1.84 -7.44 -7.22
CA ALA A 42 2.71 -8.60 -7.32
C ALA A 42 2.45 -9.62 -6.19
N LEU A 43 2.30 -9.13 -4.95
CA LEU A 43 1.98 -9.97 -3.80
C LEU A 43 0.61 -10.63 -3.97
N ALA A 44 -0.43 -9.86 -4.29
CA ALA A 44 -1.78 -10.37 -4.51
C ALA A 44 -1.81 -11.46 -5.60
N GLN A 45 -1.09 -11.25 -6.71
CA GLN A 45 -0.98 -12.24 -7.77
C GLN A 45 -0.24 -13.51 -7.31
N SER A 46 0.89 -13.35 -6.61
CA SER A 46 1.72 -14.49 -6.17
C SER A 46 1.05 -15.35 -5.08
N LEU A 47 0.22 -14.73 -4.24
CA LEU A 47 -0.47 -15.37 -3.13
C LEU A 47 -1.92 -15.74 -3.46
N ASN A 48 -2.38 -15.46 -4.68
CA ASN A 48 -3.79 -15.60 -5.08
C ASN A 48 -4.75 -14.90 -4.08
N ALA A 49 -4.38 -13.68 -3.70
CA ALA A 49 -5.09 -12.86 -2.72
C ALA A 49 -5.82 -11.68 -3.40
N GLU A 50 -6.70 -11.03 -2.66
CA GLU A 50 -7.43 -9.84 -3.09
C GLU A 50 -6.78 -8.57 -2.52
N LEU A 51 -6.71 -7.51 -3.34
CA LEU A 51 -6.31 -6.18 -2.85
C LEU A 51 -7.53 -5.47 -2.28
N LEU A 52 -7.38 -5.00 -1.04
CA LEU A 52 -8.40 -4.24 -0.34
C LEU A 52 -7.92 -2.80 -0.10
N ASP A 53 -8.87 -1.88 -0.04
CA ASP A 53 -8.65 -0.51 0.42
C ASP A 53 -8.66 -0.42 1.96
N GLU A 54 -8.49 0.78 2.49
CA GLU A 54 -8.43 1.03 3.94
C GLU A 54 -9.74 0.69 4.69
N SER A 55 -10.85 0.56 3.97
CA SER A 55 -12.15 0.14 4.52
C SER A 55 -12.33 -1.38 4.52
N GLY A 56 -11.39 -2.12 3.93
CA GLY A 56 -11.50 -3.57 3.71
C GLY A 56 -12.36 -3.94 2.51
N SER A 57 -12.67 -2.99 1.62
CA SER A 57 -13.40 -3.24 0.38
C SER A 57 -12.44 -3.54 -0.77
N THR A 58 -12.87 -4.30 -1.78
CA THR A 58 -12.08 -4.56 -2.99
C THR A 58 -11.55 -3.25 -3.59
N LEU A 59 -10.23 -3.17 -3.77
CA LEU A 59 -9.59 -1.97 -4.29
C LEU A 59 -9.96 -1.75 -5.75
N SER A 60 -10.75 -0.70 -5.99
CA SER A 60 -11.14 -0.29 -7.34
C SER A 60 -10.12 0.66 -7.99
N ILE A 61 -10.11 0.70 -9.32
CA ILE A 61 -9.31 1.66 -10.10
C ILE A 61 -9.65 3.11 -9.72
N GLN A 62 -10.92 3.39 -9.39
CA GLN A 62 -11.34 4.72 -8.97
C GLN A 62 -10.75 5.09 -7.61
N ARG A 63 -10.77 4.17 -6.63
CA ARG A 63 -10.19 4.44 -5.30
C ARG A 63 -8.68 4.62 -5.37
N GLU A 64 -7.99 3.82 -6.16
CA GLU A 64 -6.55 3.97 -6.42
C GLU A 64 -6.19 5.34 -7.00
N ARG A 65 -6.93 5.81 -8.02
CA ARG A 65 -6.73 7.17 -8.57
C ARG A 65 -6.96 8.24 -7.51
N TYR A 66 -8.01 8.10 -6.72
CA TYR A 66 -8.33 9.04 -5.66
C TYR A 66 -7.23 9.08 -4.58
N MET A 67 -6.68 7.93 -4.16
CA MET A 67 -5.53 7.88 -3.24
C MET A 67 -4.30 8.61 -3.83
N ARG A 68 -4.01 8.41 -5.11
CA ARG A 68 -2.91 9.10 -5.78
C ARG A 68 -3.11 10.62 -5.82
N GLU A 69 -4.34 11.07 -6.05
CA GLU A 69 -4.70 12.50 -6.01
C GLU A 69 -4.56 13.09 -4.60
N GLU A 70 -4.98 12.37 -3.55
CA GLU A 70 -4.81 12.80 -2.16
C GLU A 70 -3.33 13.04 -1.81
N ILE A 71 -2.43 12.18 -2.31
CA ILE A 71 -0.98 12.33 -2.13
C ILE A 71 -0.45 13.57 -2.85
N ILE A 72 -0.88 13.80 -4.10
CA ILE A 72 -0.51 15.01 -4.87
C ILE A 72 -0.93 16.26 -4.09
N GLN A 73 -2.18 16.32 -3.62
CA GLN A 73 -2.69 17.47 -2.85
C GLN A 73 -1.93 17.70 -1.55
N TYR A 74 -1.58 16.61 -0.84
CA TYR A 74 -0.76 16.69 0.36
C TYR A 74 0.62 17.30 0.07
N GLN A 75 1.30 16.84 -0.99
CA GLN A 75 2.61 17.37 -1.37
C GLN A 75 2.56 18.84 -1.75
N HIS A 76 1.55 19.25 -2.54
CA HIS A 76 1.36 20.66 -2.91
C HIS A 76 1.13 21.53 -1.67
N SER A 77 0.36 21.06 -0.69
CA SER A 77 0.08 21.82 0.53
C SER A 77 1.32 21.99 1.41
N ASN A 78 2.17 20.96 1.50
CA ASN A 78 3.41 21.00 2.28
C ASN A 78 4.57 21.73 1.62
N LEU A 79 4.52 21.97 0.30
CA LEU A 79 5.51 22.80 -0.41
C LEU A 79 5.31 24.30 -0.18
N VAL A 80 4.15 24.72 0.34
CA VAL A 80 3.75 26.13 0.53
C VAL A 80 3.89 26.57 2.00
N ALA A 81 4.20 25.65 2.92
CA ALA A 81 4.47 25.91 4.33
C ALA A 81 5.97 26.06 4.60
#